data_AF-S0KBH8-F1
#
_entry.id   AF-S0KBH8-F1
#
_cell.length_a   1.000
_cell.length_b   1.000
_cell.length_c   1.000
_cell.angle_alpha   90.00
_cell.angle_beta   90.00
_cell.angle_gamma   90.00
#
_symmetry.space_group_name_H-M   'P 1'
#
loop_
_entity.id
_entity.type
_entity.pdbx_description
1 polymer ?
#
loop_
_entity_poly.entity_id
_entity_poly.type
_entity_poly.pdbx_seq_one_letter_code
_entity_poly.pdbx_strand_id
1 'polypeptide(L)' 'MYSALEMLYATHVIEGKRTIESVPALIRENVALIVNDAKKQEETER' A
#
# COMPACT_ATOMS: atom_id res chain seq x y z
N MET A 1 11.81 -4.01 -5.71
CA MET A 1 11.86 -2.55 -5.59
C MET A 1 10.59 -2.01 -6.22
N TYR A 2 9.75 -1.32 -5.45
CA TYR A 2 8.48 -0.79 -5.95
C TYR A 2 8.71 0.56 -6.64
N SER A 3 7.87 0.85 -7.62
CA SER A 3 7.83 2.14 -8.31
C SER A 3 7.28 3.24 -7.41
N ALA A 4 7.63 4.50 -7.73
CA ALA A 4 7.07 5.66 -7.02
C ALA A 4 5.53 5.72 -7.09
N LEU A 5 4.94 5.18 -8.16
CA LEU A 5 3.49 5.11 -8.33
C LEU A 5 2.85 4.13 -7.35
N GLU A 6 3.43 2.93 -7.19
CA GLU A 6 2.95 1.93 -6.23
C GLU A 6 3.05 2.45 -4.80
N MET A 7 4.16 3.09 -4.46
CA MET A 7 4.34 3.71 -3.13
C MET A 7 3.30 4.80 -2.87
N LEU A 8 3.05 5.69 -3.84
CA LEU A 8 2.03 6.74 -3.70
C LEU A 8 0.62 6.16 -3.48
N TYR A 9 0.25 5.14 -4.25
CA TYR A 9 -1.05 4.48 -4.07
C TYR A 9 -1.13 3.75 -2.72
N ALA A 10 -0.07 3.07 -2.31
CA ALA A 10 -0.01 2.41 -1.01
C ALA A 10 -0.17 3.41 0.14
N THR A 11 0.52 4.55 0.10
CA THR A 11 0.36 5.62 1.10
C THR A 11 -1.08 6.11 1.14
N HIS A 12 -1.71 6.38 -0.02
CA HIS A 12 -3.11 6.80 -0.04
C HIS A 12 -4.08 5.76 0.53
N VAL A 13 -3.79 4.47 0.35
CA VAL A 13 -4.58 3.38 0.92
C VAL A 13 -4.37 3.27 2.43
N ILE A 14 -3.13 3.40 2.91
CA ILE A 14 -2.79 3.40 4.35
C ILE A 14 -3.46 4.60 5.06
N GLU A 15 -3.39 5.79 4.46
CA GLU A 15 -4.00 7.02 4.99
C GLU A 15 -5.53 7.05 4.86
N GLY A 16 -6.15 6.04 4.23
CA GLY A 16 -7.60 5.98 4.04
C GLY A 16 -8.16 6.98 3.02
N LYS A 17 -7.30 7.66 2.26
CA LYS A 17 -7.70 8.58 1.17
C LYS A 17 -8.27 7.82 -0.03
N ARG A 18 -7.92 6.55 -0.19
CA ARG A 18 -8.33 5.66 -1.28
C ARG A 18 -8.52 4.23 -0.80
N THR A 19 -9.32 3.44 -1.52
CA THR A 19 -9.47 2.01 -1.30
C THR A 19 -8.61 1.20 -2.27
N ILE A 20 -8.26 -0.04 -1.92
CA ILE A 20 -7.47 -0.93 -2.78
C ILE A 20 -8.16 -1.21 -4.14
N GLU A 21 -9.48 -1.12 -4.19
CA GLU A 21 -10.27 -1.31 -5.41
C GLU A 21 -10.06 -0.19 -6.43
N SER A 22 -9.80 1.03 -5.94
CA SER A 22 -9.47 2.19 -6.78
C SER A 22 -8.06 2.14 -7.38
N VAL A 23 -7.26 1.16 -6.98
CA VAL A 23 -5.92 0.92 -7.52
C VAL A 23 -6.03 0.14 -8.83
N PRO A 24 -5.32 0.57 -9.91
CA PRO A 24 -5.26 -0.18 -11.16
C PRO A 24 -4.81 -1.63 -10.94
N ALA A 25 -5.48 -2.58 -11.60
CA ALA A 25 -5.24 -4.01 -11.41
C ALA A 25 -3.76 -4.41 -11.59
N LEU A 26 -3.05 -3.74 -12.50
CA LEU A 26 -1.63 -3.99 -12.79
C LEU A 26 -0.71 -3.78 -11.58
N ILE A 27 -1.05 -2.84 -10.69
CA ILE A 27 -0.22 -2.49 -9.51
C ILE A 27 -0.90 -2.84 -8.19
N ARG A 28 -2.14 -3.37 -8.25
CA ARG A 28 -2.96 -3.65 -7.06
C ARG A 28 -2.30 -4.66 -6.13
N GLU A 29 -1.70 -5.71 -6.67
CA GLU A 29 -1.01 -6.73 -5.90
C GLU A 29 0.19 -6.15 -5.14
N ASN A 30 1.04 -5.39 -5.83
CA ASN A 30 2.20 -4.72 -5.24
C ASN A 30 1.78 -3.71 -4.16
N VAL A 31 0.73 -2.92 -4.43
CA VAL A 31 0.19 -1.97 -3.44
C VAL A 31 -0.35 -2.70 -2.21
N ALA A 32 -1.05 -3.83 -2.38
CA ALA A 32 -1.55 -4.62 -1.25
C ALA A 32 -0.41 -5.19 -0.39
N LEU A 33 0.69 -5.61 -1.01
CA LEU A 33 1.89 -6.07 -0.30
C LEU A 33 2.51 -4.94 0.53
N ILE A 34 2.71 -3.75 -0.06
CA ILE A 34 3.26 -2.58 0.66
C ILE A 34 2.37 -2.21 1.86
N VAL A 35 1.05 -2.18 1.67
CA VAL A 35 0.09 -1.84 2.74
C VAL A 35 0.16 -2.88 3.86
N ASN A 36 0.24 -4.17 3.53
CA ASN A 36 0.33 -5.24 4.53
C ASN A 36 1.66 -5.21 5.28
N ASP A 37 2.77 -4.97 4.58
CA ASP A 37 4.10 -4.89 5.20
C ASP A 37 4.20 -3.67 6.12
N ALA A 38 3.66 -2.52 5.70
CA ALA A 38 3.60 -1.32 6.54
C ALA A 38 2.81 -1.55 7.84
N LYS A 39 1.68 -2.26 7.78
CA LYS A 39 0.89 -2.64 8.97
C LYS A 39 1.64 -3.58 9.90
N LYS A 40 2.40 -4.54 9.35
CA LYS A 40 3.22 -5.47 10.16
C LYS A 40 4.37 -4.76 10.88
N GLN A 41 4.95 -3.73 10.26
CA GLN A 41 5.99 -2.91 10.91
C GLN A 41 5.42 -2.11 12.08
N GLU A 42 4.21 -1.54 11.95
CA GLU A 42 3.53 -0.88 13.08
C GLU A 42 3.24 -1.81 14.27
N GLU A 43 3.00 -3.10 14.02
CA GLU A 43 2.79 -4.09 15.10
C GLU A 43 4.11 -4.54 15.75
N THR A 44 5.23 -4.46 15.03
CA THR A 44 6.55 -4.91 15.52
C THR A 44 7.30 -3.81 16.28
N GLU A 45 6.96 -2.54 16.07
CA GLU A 45 7.55 -1.39 16.78
C GLU A 45 6.77 -0.96 18.06
N ARG A 46 5.79 -1.75 18.50
CA ARG A 46 5.06 -1.56 19.78
C ARG A 46 5.59 -2.47 20.88
#